data_AF-A0A661DUH9-F1
#
_entry.id   AF-A0A661DUH9-F1
#
_cell.length_a   1.000
_cell.length_b   1.000
_cell.length_c   1.000
_cell.angle_alpha   90.00
_cell.angle_beta   90.00
_cell.angle_gamma   90.00
#
_symmetry.space_group_name_H-M   'P 1'
#
loop_
_entity.id
_entity.type
_entity.pdbx_description
1 polymer ?
#
loop_
_entity_poly.entity_id
_entity_poly.type
_entity_poly.pdbx_seq_one_letter_code
_entity_poly.pdbx_strand_id
1 'polypeptide(L)'
;PEGKKQSFGQLRGGCLLLGNTLDKSLEWWVVEGWADAVSAVFHIHKGNAVVAVAFGMNRMNEVAELLAVKYEPSRILIVEDAA
;
A
#
# COMPACT_ATOMS: atom_id res chain seq x y z
N PRO A 1 26.59 23.78 -1.83
CA PRO A 1 25.63 22.72 -2.25
C PRO A 1 26.09 21.36 -1.69
N GLU A 2 25.74 21.07 -0.44
CA GLU A 2 26.39 20.02 0.39
C GLU A 2 25.55 18.74 0.56
N GLY A 3 24.86 18.28 -0.48
CA GLY A 3 24.21 16.94 -0.49
C GLY A 3 23.30 16.63 0.72
N LYS A 4 22.82 17.67 1.43
CA LYS A 4 22.14 17.51 2.70
C LYS A 4 20.77 16.89 2.42
N LYS A 5 20.52 15.71 3.01
CA LYS A 5 19.26 14.98 2.83
C LYS A 5 18.09 15.90 3.15
N GLN A 6 17.32 16.26 2.13
CA GLN A 6 16.13 17.08 2.27
C GLN A 6 14.95 16.18 2.59
N SER A 7 14.19 16.50 3.64
CA SER A 7 12.91 15.87 3.92
C SER A 7 11.78 16.73 3.33
N PHE A 8 10.81 16.08 2.69
CA PHE A 8 9.62 16.73 2.14
C PHE A 8 8.43 16.70 3.12
N GLY A 9 8.71 16.56 4.43
CA GLY A 9 7.70 16.31 5.45
C GLY A 9 7.19 14.86 5.45
N GLN A 10 6.10 14.61 6.19
CA GLN A 10 5.41 13.32 6.18
C GLN A 10 4.46 13.25 4.99
N LEU A 11 4.51 12.15 4.24
CA LEU A 11 3.52 11.86 3.20
C LEU A 11 2.14 11.75 3.88
N ARG A 12 1.14 12.49 3.38
CA ARG A 12 -0.27 12.38 3.80
C ARG A 12 -1.17 12.35 2.58
N GLY A 13 -2.33 11.70 2.69
CA GLY A 13 -3.31 11.67 1.60
C GLY A 13 -2.89 10.81 0.40
N GLY A 14 -1.88 9.96 0.55
CA GLY A 14 -1.36 9.14 -0.54
C GLY A 14 -0.61 7.90 -0.08
N CYS A 15 -0.43 6.97 -1.02
CA CYS A 15 0.31 5.72 -0.87
C CYS A 15 0.98 5.37 -2.21
N LEU A 16 1.93 4.42 -2.18
CA LEU A 16 2.32 3.70 -3.38
C LEU A 16 1.34 2.55 -3.57
N LEU A 17 0.81 2.38 -4.78
CA LEU A 17 -0.16 1.33 -5.12
C LEU A 17 0.39 0.48 -6.25
N LEU A 18 0.41 -0.84 -6.05
CA LEU A 18 0.88 -1.83 -7.03
C LEU A 18 -0.25 -2.79 -7.37
N GLY A 19 -0.32 -3.26 -8.62
CA GLY A 19 -1.32 -4.22 -9.08
C GLY A 19 -2.41 -3.64 -10.00
N ASN A 20 -3.40 -4.46 -10.33
CA ASN A 20 -4.50 -4.09 -11.24
C ASN A 20 -5.71 -3.53 -10.46
N THR A 21 -5.86 -2.22 -10.42
CA THR A 21 -6.96 -1.54 -9.73
C THR A 21 -8.30 -1.56 -10.49
N LEU A 22 -8.30 -1.99 -11.76
CA LEU A 22 -9.53 -2.06 -12.57
C LEU A 22 -10.36 -3.29 -12.25
N ASP A 23 -9.72 -4.36 -11.75
CA ASP A 23 -10.41 -5.57 -11.31
C ASP A 23 -10.63 -5.52 -9.78
N LYS A 24 -11.83 -5.12 -9.40
CA LYS A 24 -12.24 -5.01 -7.99
C LYS A 24 -12.44 -6.36 -7.30
N SER A 25 -12.42 -7.47 -8.05
CA SER A 25 -12.55 -8.82 -7.48
C SER A 25 -11.24 -9.37 -6.93
N LEU A 26 -10.11 -8.76 -7.27
CA LEU A 26 -8.80 -9.11 -6.75
C LEU A 26 -8.70 -8.86 -5.25
N GLU A 27 -7.70 -9.46 -4.60
CA GLU A 27 -7.41 -9.15 -3.21
C GLU A 27 -6.74 -7.79 -3.07
N TRP A 28 -7.21 -6.98 -2.11
CA TRP A 28 -6.66 -5.64 -1.82
C TRP A 28 -6.01 -5.64 -0.45
N TRP A 29 -4.71 -5.35 -0.40
CA TRP A 29 -3.94 -5.35 0.83
C TRP A 29 -3.32 -3.98 1.11
N VAL A 30 -3.04 -3.70 2.38
CA VAL A 30 -2.23 -2.58 2.85
C VAL A 30 -1.08 -3.16 3.67
N VAL A 31 0.15 -2.75 3.33
CA VAL A 31 1.40 -3.17 3.98
C VAL A 31 2.23 -1.95 4.34
N GLU A 32 3.19 -2.11 5.25
CA GLU A 32 4.08 -1.02 5.65
C GLU A 32 5.12 -0.68 4.58
N GLY A 33 5.80 -1.71 4.06
CA GLY A 33 6.99 -1.62 3.24
C GLY A 33 6.72 -1.87 1.75
N TRP A 34 7.52 -1.22 0.90
CA TRP A 34 7.43 -1.43 -0.55
C TRP A 34 7.91 -2.83 -0.96
N ALA A 35 8.83 -3.43 -0.21
CA ALA A 35 9.34 -4.77 -0.47
C ALA A 35 8.23 -5.82 -0.30
N ASP A 36 7.41 -5.69 0.75
CA ASP A 36 6.27 -6.57 1.02
C ASP A 36 5.24 -6.46 -0.09
N ALA A 37 4.96 -5.23 -0.55
CA ALA A 37 4.03 -5.02 -1.67
C ALA A 37 4.53 -5.67 -2.96
N VAL A 38 5.82 -5.54 -3.29
CA VAL A 38 6.42 -6.19 -4.47
C VAL A 38 6.38 -7.72 -4.33
N SER A 39 6.69 -8.24 -3.15
CA SER A 39 6.63 -9.69 -2.88
C SER A 39 5.19 -10.21 -3.03
N ALA A 40 4.23 -9.57 -2.36
CA ALA A 40 2.83 -9.94 -2.43
C ALA A 40 2.28 -9.90 -3.86
N VAL A 41 2.41 -8.76 -4.55
CA VAL A 41 1.86 -8.63 -5.91
C VAL A 41 2.53 -9.60 -6.88
N PHE A 42 3.85 -9.60 -6.97
CA PHE A 42 4.54 -10.27 -8.09
C PHE A 42 5.00 -11.70 -7.77
N HIS A 43 5.31 -12.01 -6.52
CA HIS A 43 5.82 -13.33 -6.14
C HIS A 43 4.73 -14.24 -5.60
N ILE A 44 3.86 -13.75 -4.72
CA ILE A 44 2.78 -14.55 -4.12
C ILE A 44 1.59 -14.63 -5.08
N HIS A 45 1.03 -13.48 -5.48
CA HIS A 45 -0.21 -13.42 -6.24
C HIS A 45 -0.01 -13.36 -7.77
N LYS A 46 1.24 -13.37 -8.25
CA LYS A 46 1.60 -13.39 -9.68
C LYS A 46 0.90 -12.30 -10.52
N GLY A 47 0.72 -11.12 -9.94
CA GLY A 47 0.05 -9.96 -10.54
C GLY A 47 -1.45 -9.86 -10.25
N ASN A 48 -2.07 -10.85 -9.60
CA ASN A 48 -3.50 -10.91 -9.31
C ASN A 48 -3.84 -10.41 -7.90
N ALA A 49 -3.24 -9.28 -7.51
CA ALA A 49 -3.56 -8.59 -6.26
C ALA A 49 -3.31 -7.10 -6.44
N VAL A 50 -3.91 -6.30 -5.56
CA VAL A 50 -3.61 -4.88 -5.39
C VAL A 50 -3.04 -4.67 -4.01
N VAL A 51 -1.88 -4.04 -3.91
CA VAL A 51 -1.23 -3.81 -2.60
C VAL A 51 -0.80 -2.35 -2.49
N ALA A 52 -1.24 -1.70 -1.41
CA ALA A 52 -0.87 -0.35 -1.07
C ALA A 52 0.20 -0.31 0.03
N VAL A 53 1.14 0.62 -0.12
CA VAL A 53 2.24 0.83 0.83
C VAL A 53 1.95 2.06 1.68
N ALA A 54 1.85 1.87 2.98
CA ALA A 54 1.59 2.91 3.95
C ALA A 54 2.82 3.75 4.31
N PHE A 55 4.03 3.23 4.05
CA PHE A 55 5.29 3.82 4.49
C PHE A 55 5.32 4.02 6.01
N GLY A 56 4.93 2.95 6.73
CA GLY A 56 4.92 2.85 8.18
C GLY A 56 3.56 2.50 8.78
N MET A 57 3.58 1.69 9.83
CA MET A 57 2.43 1.15 10.55
C MET A 57 1.32 2.15 10.86
N ASN A 58 1.70 3.33 11.36
CA ASN A 58 0.77 4.36 11.83
C ASN A 58 -0.15 4.93 10.73
N ARG A 59 0.12 4.62 9.46
CA ARG A 59 -0.63 5.13 8.29
C ARG A 59 -1.50 4.07 7.62
N MET A 60 -1.45 2.81 8.04
CA MET A 60 -2.13 1.72 7.32
C MET A 60 -3.66 1.91 7.30
N ASN A 61 -4.26 2.34 8.41
CA ASN A 61 -5.69 2.64 8.47
C ASN A 61 -6.09 3.83 7.57
N GLU A 62 -5.33 4.94 7.61
CA GLU A 62 -5.55 6.10 6.73
C GLU A 62 -5.51 5.69 5.25
N VAL A 63 -4.55 4.84 4.88
CA VAL A 63 -4.42 4.34 3.52
C VAL A 63 -5.57 3.41 3.14
N ALA A 64 -6.00 2.51 4.03
CA ALA A 64 -7.14 1.64 3.79
C ALA A 64 -8.42 2.44 3.52
N GLU A 65 -8.69 3.48 4.32
CA GLU A 65 -9.82 4.39 4.12
C GLU A 65 -9.74 5.11 2.77
N LEU A 66 -8.56 5.63 2.39
CA LEU A 66 -8.33 6.25 1.09
C LEU A 66 -8.65 5.32 -0.08
N LEU A 67 -8.25 4.05 0.01
CA LEU A 67 -8.54 3.06 -1.02
C LEU A 67 -10.03 2.71 -1.07
N ALA A 68 -10.67 2.58 0.10
CA ALA A 68 -12.10 2.31 0.20
C ALA A 68 -12.91 3.40 -0.49
N VAL A 69 -12.58 4.68 -0.24
CA VAL A 69 -13.25 5.82 -0.86
C VAL A 69 -12.97 5.93 -2.36
N LYS A 70 -11.72 5.69 -2.78
CA LYS A 70 -11.32 5.93 -4.17
C LYS A 70 -11.70 4.80 -5.12
N TYR A 71 -11.59 3.56 -4.69
CA TYR A 71 -11.72 2.38 -5.56
C TYR A 71 -12.91 1.49 -5.19
N GLU A 72 -13.43 1.59 -3.96
CA GLU A 72 -14.54 0.79 -3.45
C GLU A 72 -14.35 -0.73 -3.67
N PRO A 73 -13.21 -1.32 -3.24
CA PRO A 73 -13.05 -2.77 -3.28
C PRO A 73 -13.99 -3.45 -2.27
N SER A 74 -14.32 -4.72 -2.48
CA SER A 74 -15.22 -5.47 -1.59
C SER A 74 -14.61 -5.72 -0.20
N ARG A 75 -13.28 -5.78 -0.11
CA ARG A 75 -12.54 -6.00 1.13
C ARG A 75 -11.13 -5.44 1.01
N ILE A 76 -10.61 -4.88 2.10
CA ILE A 76 -9.20 -4.50 2.24
C ILE A 76 -8.62 -5.25 3.44
N LEU A 77 -7.45 -5.86 3.26
CA LEU A 77 -6.69 -6.54 4.31
C LEU A 77 -5.52 -5.66 4.75
N ILE A 78 -5.40 -5.39 6.04
CA ILE A 78 -4.20 -4.76 6.60
C ILE A 78 -3.29 -5.87 7.10
N VAL A 79 -2.04 -5.89 6.64
CA VAL A 79 -1.05 -6.89 7.02
C VAL A 79 0.05 -6.20 7.81
N GLU A 80 0.17 -6.60 9.07
CA GLU A 80 1.15 -6.08 10.02
C GLU A 80 2.26 -7.12 10.24
N ASP A 81 3.47 -6.65 10.56
CA ASP A 81 4.56 -7.54 10.95
C ASP A 81 4.28 -8.19 12.31
N ALA A 82 4.72 -9.43 12.49
CA ALA A 82 4.61 -10.12 13.77
C ALA A 82 5.54 -9.47 14.81
N ALA A 83 4.97 -9.15 15.99
CA ALA A 83 5.67 -8.57 17.13
C ALA A 83 6.58 -9.58 17.86
#